data_AF-A0A351CXN1-F1
#
_entry.id   AF-A0A351CXN1-F1
#
_cell.length_a   1.000
_cell.length_b   1.000
_cell.length_c   1.000
_cell.angle_alpha   90.00
_cell.angle_beta   90.00
_cell.angle_gamma   90.00
#
_symmetry.space_group_name_H-M   'P 1'
#
loop_
_entity.id
_entity.type
_entity.pdbx_description
1 polymer ?
#
loop_
_entity_poly.entity_id
_entity_poly.type
_entity_poly.pdbx_seq_one_letter_code
_entity_poly.pdbx_strand_id
1 'polypeptide(L)'
;MVLFENFELIISDNASTGETELIGREYAERDSRVQYFRHDENIEAINNFNWVFNQANRGDYFMWAACDDLWAPDFILSLYDLLQQDPKLELVFCFFETIAYDGQSKSRFYDLRHLEVCTRTGGCKLRSKE
;
A
#
# COMPACT_ATOMS: atom_id res chain seq x y z
N MET A 1 -13.44 7.55 -15.86
CA MET A 1 -12.35 7.23 -14.93
C MET A 1 -12.00 5.77 -15.15
N VAL A 2 -10.76 5.47 -15.53
CA VAL A 2 -10.28 4.09 -15.71
C VAL A 2 -9.58 3.68 -14.42
N LEU A 3 -9.93 2.54 -13.86
CA LEU A 3 -9.35 2.01 -12.63
C LEU A 3 -8.40 0.87 -12.97
N PHE A 4 -7.40 0.63 -12.11
CA PHE A 4 -6.53 -0.53 -12.22
C PHE A 4 -7.19 -1.74 -11.54
N GLU A 5 -7.48 -2.79 -12.30
CA GLU A 5 -8.24 -3.95 -11.79
C GLU A 5 -7.38 -5.19 -11.52
N ASN A 6 -6.20 -5.27 -12.13
CA ASN A 6 -5.31 -6.44 -12.10
C ASN A 6 -4.36 -6.44 -10.89
N PHE A 7 -4.92 -6.57 -9.69
CA PHE A 7 -4.14 -6.61 -8.44
C PHE A 7 -4.64 -7.71 -7.50
N GLU A 8 -3.80 -8.05 -6.53
CA GLU A 8 -4.20 -8.74 -5.30
C GLU A 8 -4.01 -7.80 -4.11
N LEU A 9 -4.89 -7.88 -3.12
CA LEU A 9 -4.77 -7.17 -1.85
C LEU A 9 -4.59 -8.20 -0.74
N ILE A 10 -3.42 -8.20 -0.10
CA ILE A 10 -3.14 -9.07 1.03
C ILE A 10 -3.16 -8.22 2.31
N ILE A 11 -4.13 -8.49 3.16
CA ILE A 11 -4.29 -7.82 4.46
C ILE A 11 -3.64 -8.71 5.52
N SER A 12 -2.65 -8.18 6.23
CA SER A 12 -2.01 -8.83 7.37
C SER A 12 -2.36 -8.11 8.65
N ASP A 13 -3.34 -8.65 9.36
CA ASP A 13 -3.81 -8.16 10.64
C ASP A 13 -2.86 -8.61 11.77
N ASN A 14 -2.20 -7.62 12.38
CA ASN A 14 -1.19 -7.80 13.42
C ASN A 14 -1.80 -7.98 14.83
N ALA A 15 -2.77 -8.88 14.94
CA ALA A 15 -3.58 -9.13 16.13
C ALA A 15 -4.35 -7.89 16.63
N SER A 16 -5.02 -7.20 15.71
CA SER A 16 -5.87 -6.05 16.03
C SER A 16 -6.95 -6.40 17.05
N THR A 17 -7.27 -5.43 17.89
CA THR A 17 -8.42 -5.44 18.79
C THR A 17 -9.59 -4.71 18.13
N GLY A 18 -10.81 -5.25 18.23
CA GLY A 18 -12.02 -4.61 17.71
C GLY A 18 -12.50 -5.26 16.41
N GLU A 19 -12.96 -4.44 15.47
CA GLU A 19 -13.73 -4.91 14.30
C GLU A 19 -12.86 -5.20 13.06
N THR A 20 -11.54 -4.98 13.11
CA THR A 20 -10.63 -5.18 11.96
C THR A 20 -10.74 -6.59 11.37
N GLU A 21 -10.84 -7.61 12.22
CA GLU A 21 -11.00 -8.99 11.75
C GLU A 21 -12.33 -9.20 11.03
N LEU A 22 -13.42 -8.71 11.61
CA LEU A 22 -14.76 -8.82 11.03
C LEU A 22 -14.79 -8.15 9.64
N ILE A 23 -14.29 -6.91 9.55
CA ILE A 23 -14.24 -6.13 8.32
C ILE A 23 -13.33 -6.79 7.28
N GLY A 24 -12.13 -7.21 7.68
CA GLY A 24 -11.17 -7.85 6.77
C GLY A 24 -11.71 -9.14 6.15
N ARG A 25 -12.38 -9.97 6.95
CA ARG A 25 -13.05 -11.19 6.47
C ARG A 25 -14.22 -10.88 5.54
N GLU A 26 -15.04 -9.89 5.87
CA GLU A 26 -16.15 -9.45 5.03
C GLU A 26 -15.68 -9.00 3.63
N TYR A 27 -14.57 -8.26 3.53
CA TYR A 27 -14.02 -7.88 2.23
C TYR A 27 -13.40 -9.05 1.47
N ALA A 28 -12.73 -9.98 2.16
CA ALA A 28 -12.20 -11.20 1.56
C ALA A 28 -13.30 -12.13 1.01
N GLU A 29 -14.48 -12.16 1.65
CA GLU A 29 -15.65 -12.88 1.14
C GLU A 29 -16.29 -12.21 -0.08
N ARG A 30 -16.20 -10.88 -0.17
CA ARG A 30 -16.83 -10.08 -1.23
C ARG A 30 -16.01 -9.96 -2.52
N ASP A 31 -14.69 -9.93 -2.41
CA ASP A 31 -13.80 -9.72 -3.54
C ASP A 31 -12.67 -10.77 -3.53
N SER A 32 -12.63 -11.62 -4.55
CA SER A 32 -11.65 -12.69 -4.68
C SER A 32 -10.20 -12.23 -4.81
N ARG A 33 -9.97 -10.92 -5.06
CA ARG A 33 -8.64 -10.32 -5.05
C ARG A 33 -8.13 -10.06 -3.63
N VAL A 34 -9.01 -10.05 -2.63
CA VAL A 34 -8.68 -9.73 -1.24
C VAL A 34 -8.41 -11.02 -0.47
N GLN A 35 -7.24 -11.09 0.16
CA GLN A 35 -6.82 -12.18 1.05
C GLN A 35 -6.57 -11.61 2.43
N TYR A 36 -7.21 -12.17 3.45
CA TYR A 36 -7.08 -11.72 4.83
C TYR A 36 -6.37 -12.77 5.68
N PHE A 37 -5.32 -12.35 6.37
CA PHE A 37 -4.55 -13.15 7.31
C PHE A 37 -4.44 -12.42 8.64
N ARG A 38 -4.53 -13.17 9.74
CA ARG A 38 -4.43 -12.62 11.09
C ARG A 38 -3.38 -13.38 11.88
N HIS A 39 -2.49 -12.66 12.53
CA HIS A 39 -1.55 -13.21 13.50
C HIS A 39 -2.23 -13.48 14.85
N ASP A 40 -1.79 -14.53 15.55
CA ASP A 40 -2.32 -14.86 16.88
C ASP A 40 -1.94 -13.80 17.93
N GLU A 41 -0.77 -13.20 17.78
CA GLU A 41 -0.22 -12.14 18.62
C GLU A 41 0.37 -11.01 17.77
N ASN A 42 0.56 -9.83 18.38
CA ASN A 42 1.20 -8.71 17.72
C ASN A 42 2.70 -9.00 17.58
N ILE A 43 3.18 -9.10 16.34
CA ILE A 43 4.56 -9.47 16.02
C ILE A 43 5.46 -8.27 15.72
N GLU A 44 5.05 -7.05 16.07
CA GLU A 44 5.68 -5.78 15.67
C GLU A 44 5.51 -5.41 14.18
N ALA A 45 5.44 -4.11 13.90
CA ALA A 45 5.08 -3.60 12.58
C ALA A 45 6.03 -4.06 11.46
N ILE A 46 7.35 -4.05 11.70
CA ILE A 46 8.34 -4.45 10.69
C ILE A 46 8.19 -5.93 10.33
N ASN A 47 7.94 -6.79 11.32
CA ASN A 47 7.76 -8.22 11.04
C ASN A 47 6.44 -8.47 10.34
N ASN A 48 5.37 -7.73 10.68
CA ASN A 48 4.10 -7.81 9.95
C ASN A 48 4.29 -7.41 8.48
N PHE A 49 4.95 -6.27 8.19
CA PHE A 49 5.28 -5.86 6.82
C PHE A 49 6.13 -6.92 6.09
N ASN A 50 7.20 -7.41 6.70
CA ASN A 50 8.03 -8.44 6.08
C ASN A 50 7.24 -9.74 5.82
N TRP A 51 6.36 -10.12 6.74
CA TRP A 51 5.54 -11.31 6.58
C TRP A 51 4.60 -11.18 5.38
N VAL A 52 3.87 -10.07 5.25
CA VAL A 52 2.94 -9.87 4.13
C VAL A 52 3.67 -9.70 2.80
N PHE A 53 4.89 -9.15 2.80
CA PHE A 53 5.75 -9.08 1.61
C PHE A 53 6.00 -10.48 1.05
N ASN A 54 6.32 -11.41 1.94
CA ASN A 54 6.63 -12.78 1.58
C ASN A 54 5.39 -13.56 1.11
N GLN A 55 4.17 -13.12 1.46
CA GLN A 55 2.93 -13.71 0.95
C GLN A 55 2.59 -13.26 -0.47
N ALA A 56 2.96 -12.03 -0.85
CA ALA A 56 2.65 -11.44 -2.16
C ALA A 56 3.47 -12.12 -3.26
N ASN A 57 3.01 -13.27 -3.78
CA ASN A 57 3.77 -14.12 -4.69
C ASN A 57 3.33 -14.08 -6.16
N ARG A 58 2.25 -13.36 -6.50
CA ARG A 58 1.66 -13.39 -7.83
C ARG A 58 1.99 -12.16 -8.69
N GLY A 59 2.25 -11.02 -8.06
CA GLY A 59 2.52 -9.77 -8.75
C GLY A 59 3.98 -9.57 -9.15
N ASP A 60 4.19 -8.96 -10.31
CA ASP A 60 5.50 -8.46 -10.78
C ASP A 60 5.95 -7.21 -9.99
N TYR A 61 4.98 -6.48 -9.45
CA TYR A 61 5.17 -5.28 -8.65
C TYR A 61 4.48 -5.41 -7.30
N PHE A 62 4.96 -4.68 -6.31
CA PHE A 62 4.32 -4.57 -5.01
C PHE A 62 4.28 -3.13 -4.51
N MET A 63 3.35 -2.89 -3.59
CA MET A 63 3.16 -1.62 -2.90
C MET A 63 2.75 -1.89 -1.46
N TRP A 64 3.25 -1.07 -0.54
CA TRP A 64 2.75 -1.08 0.83
C TRP A 64 1.48 -0.24 0.95
N ALA A 65 0.41 -0.85 1.47
CA ALA A 65 -0.83 -0.16 1.82
C ALA A 65 -0.96 -0.08 3.35
N ALA A 66 -0.63 1.07 3.94
CA ALA A 66 -0.89 1.29 5.35
C ALA A 66 -2.39 1.51 5.57
N CYS A 67 -2.93 1.03 6.70
CA CYS A 67 -4.37 1.03 6.96
C CYS A 67 -4.95 2.43 7.23
N ASP A 68 -4.09 3.42 7.46
CA ASP A 68 -4.43 4.82 7.74
C ASP A 68 -4.26 5.76 6.53
N ASP A 69 -3.86 5.23 5.37
CA ASP A 69 -3.68 6.00 4.14
C ASP A 69 -4.95 6.02 3.26
N LEU A 70 -5.15 7.11 2.52
CA LEU A 70 -6.16 7.23 1.46
C LEU A 70 -5.48 7.34 0.10
N TRP A 71 -6.00 6.63 -0.89
CA TRP A 71 -5.47 6.62 -2.25
C TRP A 71 -6.43 7.28 -3.24
N ALA A 72 -5.87 8.05 -4.18
CA ALA A 72 -6.63 8.54 -5.31
C ALA A 72 -7.08 7.36 -6.21
N PRO A 73 -8.26 7.40 -6.84
CA PRO A 73 -8.75 6.27 -7.64
C PRO A 73 -7.83 5.86 -8.81
N ASP A 74 -7.06 6.79 -9.35
CA ASP A 74 -6.12 6.62 -10.46
C ASP A 74 -4.67 6.40 -10.00
N PHE A 75 -4.43 6.32 -8.70
CA PHE A 75 -3.09 6.26 -8.12
C PHE A 75 -2.26 5.08 -8.65
N ILE A 76 -2.79 3.86 -8.59
CA ILE A 76 -2.09 2.65 -9.03
C ILE A 76 -1.83 2.70 -10.55
N LEU A 77 -2.86 3.08 -11.33
CA LEU A 77 -2.76 3.16 -12.79
C LEU A 77 -1.69 4.17 -13.22
N SER A 78 -1.66 5.34 -12.59
CA SER A 78 -0.70 6.40 -12.90
C SER A 78 0.75 5.97 -12.65
N LEU A 79 1.00 5.25 -11.55
CA LEU A 79 2.32 4.71 -11.25
C LEU A 79 2.70 3.57 -12.19
N TYR A 80 1.74 2.67 -12.48
CA TYR A 80 1.96 1.56 -13.40
C TYR A 80 2.35 2.05 -14.80
N ASP A 81 1.62 3.02 -15.35
CA ASP A 81 1.89 3.57 -16.68
C ASP A 81 3.29 4.22 -16.79
N LEU A 82 3.85 4.73 -15.69
CA LEU A 82 5.23 5.22 -15.64
C LEU A 82 6.24 4.07 -15.67
N LEU A 83 6.00 3.00 -14.90
CA LEU A 83 6.87 1.81 -14.92
C LEU A 83 6.90 1.13 -16.29
N GLN A 84 5.79 1.16 -17.04
CA GLN A 84 5.72 0.57 -18.38
C GLN A 84 6.50 1.36 -19.44
N GLN A 85 6.94 2.59 -19.16
CA GLN A 85 7.65 3.42 -20.15
C GLN A 85 9.12 3.03 -20.33
N ASP A 86 9.76 2.49 -19.29
CA ASP A 86 11.15 2.05 -19.34
C ASP A 86 11.36 0.84 -18.42
N PRO A 87 11.72 -0.34 -18.95
CA PRO A 87 11.95 -1.55 -18.17
C PRO A 87 13.10 -1.43 -17.16
N LYS A 88 13.90 -0.35 -17.20
CA LYS A 88 14.93 -0.06 -16.19
C LYS A 88 14.38 0.62 -14.93
N LEU A 89 13.12 1.05 -14.94
CA LEU A 89 12.50 1.67 -13.77
C LEU A 89 12.07 0.59 -12.78
N GLU A 90 12.68 0.59 -11.60
CA GLU A 90 12.36 -0.37 -10.53
C GLU A 90 11.45 0.21 -9.45
N LEU A 91 11.35 1.54 -9.36
CA LEU A 91 10.59 2.25 -8.32
C LEU A 91 10.02 3.55 -8.88
N VAL A 92 8.72 3.76 -8.66
CA VAL A 92 8.05 5.03 -8.91
C VAL A 92 7.27 5.45 -7.67
N PHE A 93 7.17 6.76 -7.46
CA PHE A 93 6.43 7.36 -6.35
C PHE A 93 5.79 8.67 -6.78
N CYS A 94 4.77 9.09 -6.05
CA CYS A 94 4.11 10.37 -6.25
C CYS A 94 4.24 11.27 -5.01
N PHE A 95 3.84 12.52 -5.16
CA PHE A 95 3.61 13.39 -4.02
C PHE A 95 2.39 12.90 -3.22
N PHE A 96 2.39 13.21 -1.93
CA PHE A 96 1.30 12.89 -1.03
C PHE A 96 0.98 14.10 -0.15
N GLU A 97 -0.23 14.12 0.39
CA GLU A 97 -0.68 15.12 1.33
C GLU A 97 -0.95 14.47 2.69
N THR A 98 -0.63 15.17 3.76
CA THR A 98 -0.95 14.72 5.13
C THR A 98 -2.34 15.20 5.52
N ILE A 99 -3.20 14.27 5.89
CA ILE A 99 -4.55 14.56 6.39
C ILE A 99 -4.52 14.49 7.92
N ALA A 100 -4.93 15.57 8.59
CA ALA A 100 -5.07 15.54 10.05
C ALA A 100 -6.40 14.88 10.44
N TYR A 101 -6.37 14.10 11.53
CA TYR A 101 -7.52 13.35 12.04
C TYR A 101 -8.70 14.23 12.50
N ASP A 102 -8.48 15.55 12.67
CA ASP A 102 -9.52 16.55 12.98
C ASP A 102 -10.28 17.06 11.73
N GLY A 103 -10.00 16.48 10.56
CA GLY A 103 -10.64 16.85 9.28
C GLY A 103 -10.09 18.13 8.66
N GLN A 104 -9.07 18.77 9.24
CA GLN A 104 -8.38 19.90 8.63
C GLN A 104 -7.24 19.37 7.77
N SER A 105 -7.42 19.34 6.45
CA SER A 105 -6.32 19.04 5.54
C SER A 105 -5.25 20.14 5.69
N LYS A 106 -4.05 19.77 6.16
CA LYS A 106 -2.89 20.66 6.17
C LYS A 106 -1.96 20.20 5.08
N SER A 107 -2.00 20.86 3.94
CA SER A 107 -1.07 20.60 2.86
C SER A 107 0.35 20.97 3.29
N ARG A 108 1.19 19.96 3.49
CA ARG A 108 2.64 20.11 3.57
C ARG A 108 3.25 19.37 2.40
N PHE A 109 3.66 20.14 1.39
CA PHE A 109 4.45 19.60 0.29
C PHE A 109 5.89 19.42 0.75
N TYR A 110 6.39 18.20 0.71
CA TYR A 110 7.80 17.92 0.87
C TYR A 110 8.44 17.95 -0.51
N ASP A 111 9.44 18.82 -0.71
CA ASP A 111 10.26 18.79 -1.92
C ASP A 111 11.21 17.59 -1.84
N LEU A 112 10.88 16.53 -2.57
CA LEU A 112 11.64 15.28 -2.56
C LEU A 112 12.77 15.26 -3.60
N ARG A 113 12.97 16.34 -4.37
CA ARG A 113 13.97 16.40 -5.47
C ARG A 113 15.43 16.26 -5.00
N HIS A 114 15.67 16.31 -3.69
CA HIS A 114 17.01 16.22 -3.08
C HIS A 114 17.16 15.07 -2.09
N LEU A 115 16.19 14.15 -2.00
CA LEU A 115 16.27 13.01 -1.10
C LEU A 115 16.75 11.77 -1.85
N GLU A 116 18.02 11.40 -1.67
CA GLU A 116 18.61 10.18 -2.22
C GLU A 116 18.00 8.90 -1.59
N VAL A 117 17.43 9.00 -0.38
CA VAL A 117 16.70 7.90 0.28
C VAL A 117 15.54 8.47 1.12
N CYS A 118 14.30 8.25 0.70
CA CYS A 118 13.13 8.57 1.53
C CYS A 118 12.68 7.35 2.34
N THR A 119 13.18 7.25 3.58
CA THR A 119 12.80 6.20 4.55
C THR A 119 11.47 6.47 5.27
N ARG A 120 10.77 7.56 4.95
CA ARG A 120 9.51 8.00 5.62
C ARG A 120 8.36 8.33 4.68
N THR A 121 8.34 7.72 3.51
CA THR A 121 7.15 7.73 2.64
C THR A 121 6.48 6.37 2.76
N GLY A 122 5.47 6.30 3.63
CA GLY A 122 4.47 5.23 3.60
C GLY A 122 3.60 5.37 2.35
N GLY A 123 3.01 4.27 1.89
CA GLY A 123 1.92 4.23 0.90
C GLY A 123 2.27 4.53 -0.56
N CYS A 124 3.12 5.52 -0.83
CA CYS A 124 3.14 6.18 -2.15
C CYS A 124 4.18 5.62 -3.12
N LYS A 125 4.42 4.31 -3.14
CA LYS A 125 5.49 3.68 -3.92
C LYS A 125 5.03 2.40 -4.60
N LEU A 126 5.23 2.30 -5.91
CA LEU A 126 5.11 1.04 -6.65
C LEU A 126 6.52 0.58 -7.05
N ARG A 127 6.88 -0.64 -6.67
CA ARG A 127 8.23 -1.18 -6.87
C ARG A 127 8.19 -2.53 -7.57
N SER A 128 9.15 -2.78 -8.46
CA SER A 128 9.44 -4.12 -8.96
C SER A 128 9.73 -5.06 -7.80
N LYS A 129 9.33 -6.32 -7.92
CA LYS A 129 9.56 -7.34 -6.90
C LYS A 129 10.93 -8.02 -7.01
N GLU A 130 11.63 -7.86 -8.14
CA GLU A 130 13.00 -8.36 -8.33
C GLU A 130 14.06 -7.60 -7.51
#